data_AF-A0A2V6MI15-F1
#
_entry.id   AF-A0A2V6MI15-F1
#
_cell.length_a   1.000
_cell.length_b   1.000
_cell.length_c   1.000
_cell.angle_alpha   90.00
_cell.angle_beta   90.00
_cell.angle_gamma   90.00
#
_symmetry.space_group_name_H-M   'P 1'
#
loop_
_entity.id
_entity.type
_entity.pdbx_description
1 polymer ?
#
loop_
_entity_poly.entity_id
_entity_poly.type
_entity_poly.pdbx_seq_one_letter_code
_entity_poly.pdbx_strand_id
1 'polypeptide(L)'
;MKQAEFYFYGPQQANGPDQKLPQDTLVMLIRPSFGYSKVQLMNGQQGYVASQDIRAAPPQLVSAETTPMVPPSSHETGRTPKFRFDPRSIPAEPLPNEARPPAD
;
A
#
# COMPACT_ATOMS: atom_id res chain seq x y z
N MET A 1 24.38 18.14 -1.32
CA MET A 1 23.03 17.81 -0.78
C MET A 1 22.61 16.51 -1.42
N LYS A 2 22.20 15.50 -0.65
CA LYS A 2 21.75 14.22 -1.24
C LYS A 2 20.33 14.43 -1.79
N GLN A 3 20.01 13.85 -2.94
CA GLN A 3 18.68 13.92 -3.54
C GLN A 3 18.27 12.52 -3.98
N ALA A 4 16.97 12.23 -3.89
CA ALA A 4 16.40 10.96 -4.35
C ALA A 4 15.69 11.17 -5.69
N GLU A 5 15.82 10.21 -6.59
CA GLU A 5 15.14 10.24 -7.89
C GLU A 5 13.71 9.71 -7.74
N PHE A 6 12.75 10.45 -8.28
CA PHE A 6 11.33 10.11 -8.27
C PHE A 6 10.84 9.86 -9.68
N TYR A 7 10.11 8.75 -9.84
CA TYR A 7 9.61 8.25 -11.10
C TYR A 7 8.11 8.01 -11.00
N PHE A 8 7.28 8.63 -11.85
CA PHE A 8 5.83 8.35 -11.87
C PHE A 8 5.54 6.91 -12.28
N TYR A 9 6.27 6.41 -13.29
CA TYR A 9 6.02 5.09 -13.89
C TYR A 9 7.05 4.03 -13.49
N GLY A 10 8.12 4.43 -12.80
CA GLY A 10 9.21 3.56 -12.37
C GLY A 10 10.51 3.80 -13.14
N PRO A 11 11.59 3.11 -12.77
CA PRO A 11 12.94 3.37 -13.28
C PRO A 11 13.16 2.99 -14.75
N GLN A 12 12.28 2.16 -15.33
CA GLN A 12 12.38 1.72 -16.73
C GLN A 12 11.79 2.74 -17.72
N GLN A 13 11.28 3.88 -17.25
CA GLN A 13 10.72 4.89 -18.14
C GLN A 13 11.80 5.53 -19.03
N ALA A 14 11.46 5.84 -20.28
CA ALA A 14 12.42 6.34 -21.27
C ALA A 14 12.97 7.74 -20.93
N ASN A 15 12.19 8.56 -20.21
CA ASN A 15 12.52 9.96 -19.94
C ASN A 15 13.38 10.15 -18.69
N GLY A 16 13.78 9.07 -18.00
CA GLY A 16 14.53 9.15 -16.74
C GLY A 16 13.65 9.59 -15.56
N PRO A 17 14.24 10.21 -14.51
CA PRO A 17 13.48 10.66 -13.35
C PRO A 17 12.64 11.89 -13.66
N ASP A 18 11.37 11.85 -13.26
CA ASP A 18 10.44 12.98 -13.42
C ASP A 18 10.75 14.13 -12.47
N GLN A 19 11.19 13.79 -11.25
CA GLN A 19 11.48 14.75 -10.20
C GLN A 19 12.68 14.30 -9.37
N LYS A 20 13.33 15.26 -8.71
CA LYS A 20 14.34 15.01 -7.68
C LYS A 20 13.82 15.49 -6.35
N LEU A 21 13.70 14.58 -5.39
CA LEU A 21 13.26 14.88 -4.04
C LEU A 21 14.47 15.32 -3.20
N PRO A 22 14.40 16.47 -2.52
CA PRO A 22 15.39 16.84 -1.51
C PRO A 22 15.54 15.75 -0.44
N GLN A 23 16.72 15.67 0.18
CA GLN A 23 16.91 14.87 1.39
C GLN A 23 15.89 15.26 2.46
N ASP A 24 15.45 14.27 3.24
CA ASP A 24 14.48 14.43 4.33
C ASP A 24 13.07 14.84 3.88
N THR A 25 12.76 14.72 2.57
CA THR A 25 11.38 14.80 2.08
C THR A 25 10.54 13.69 2.69
N LEU A 26 9.49 14.07 3.42
CA LEU A 26 8.53 13.12 3.96
C LEU A 26 7.68 12.52 2.84
N VAL A 27 7.56 11.19 2.88
CA VAL A 27 6.73 10.42 1.94
C VAL A 27 5.99 9.33 2.70
N MET A 28 4.82 8.97 2.23
CA MET A 28 4.08 7.81 2.71
C MET A 28 4.45 6.60 1.86
N LEU A 29 4.98 5.55 2.50
CA LEU A 29 5.32 4.30 1.82
C LEU A 29 4.04 3.50 1.54
N ILE A 30 3.69 3.32 0.27
CA ILE A 30 2.50 2.54 -0.14
C ILE A 30 2.85 1.06 -0.26
N ARG A 31 3.93 0.75 -0.98
CA ARG A 31 4.35 -0.62 -1.26
C ARG A 31 5.88 -0.75 -1.22
N PRO A 32 6.46 -1.47 -0.26
CA PRO A 32 7.88 -1.80 -0.28
C PRO A 32 8.18 -2.79 -1.41
N SER A 33 9.29 -2.61 -2.11
CA SER A 33 9.78 -3.60 -3.10
C SER A 33 11.30 -3.52 -3.26
N PHE A 34 11.89 -4.56 -3.85
CA PHE A 34 13.32 -4.60 -4.12
C PHE A 34 13.70 -3.60 -5.22
N GLY A 35 14.79 -2.85 -5.03
CA GLY A 35 15.23 -1.79 -5.94
C GLY A 35 14.46 -0.49 -5.76
N TYR A 36 13.16 -0.50 -6.08
CA TYR A 36 12.30 0.69 -6.05
C TYR A 36 10.98 0.41 -5.31
N SER A 37 10.62 1.28 -4.38
CA SER A 37 9.36 1.18 -3.64
C SER A 37 8.36 2.22 -4.12
N LYS A 38 7.06 1.88 -4.04
CA LYS A 38 5.98 2.81 -4.36
C LYS A 38 5.70 3.72 -3.16
N VAL A 39 5.73 5.02 -3.38
CA VAL A 39 5.52 6.05 -2.36
C VAL A 39 4.46 7.06 -2.81
N GLN A 40 3.89 7.77 -1.85
CA GLN A 40 3.03 8.92 -2.04
C GLN A 40 3.67 10.14 -1.41
N LEU A 41 3.81 11.20 -2.19
CA LEU A 41 4.28 12.50 -1.72
C LEU A 41 3.16 13.20 -0.92
N MET A 42 3.53 14.18 -0.09
CA MET A 42 2.57 14.95 0.71
C MET A 42 1.57 15.76 -0.15
N ASN A 43 1.92 16.06 -1.41
CA ASN A 43 1.01 16.68 -2.37
C ASN A 43 -0.02 15.71 -2.99
N GLY A 44 -0.02 14.45 -2.58
CA GLY A 44 -0.92 13.41 -3.09
C GLY A 44 -0.42 12.65 -4.32
N GLN A 45 0.67 13.07 -4.94
CA GLN A 45 1.25 12.38 -6.10
C GLN A 45 1.86 11.03 -5.68
N GLN A 46 1.69 10.03 -6.54
CA GLN A 46 2.27 8.70 -6.32
C GLN A 46 3.33 8.38 -7.37
N GLY A 47 4.35 7.65 -6.96
CA GLY A 47 5.42 7.20 -7.84
C GLY A 47 6.36 6.24 -7.15
N TYR A 48 7.56 6.14 -7.67
CA TYR A 48 8.58 5.20 -7.25
C TYR A 48 9.86 5.93 -6.87
N VAL A 49 10.47 5.50 -5.77
CA VAL A 49 11.76 5.98 -5.28
C VAL A 49 12.63 4.77 -4.97
N ALA A 50 13.94 4.91 -5.17
CA ALA A 50 14.89 3.85 -4.85
C ALA A 50 14.77 3.46 -3.36
N SER A 51 14.60 2.17 -3.09
CA SER A 51 14.33 1.65 -1.74
C SER A 51 15.47 1.97 -0.76
N GLN A 52 16.69 2.13 -1.26
CA GLN A 52 17.88 2.50 -0.48
C GLN A 52 17.87 3.95 0.03
N ASP A 53 17.11 4.83 -0.63
CA ASP A 53 17.00 6.25 -0.27
C ASP A 53 15.81 6.52 0.66
N ILE A 54 14.96 5.51 0.89
CA ILE A 54 13.84 5.59 1.82
C ILE A 54 14.32 5.17 3.21
N ARG A 55 14.00 5.99 4.21
CA ARG A 55 14.26 5.69 5.62
C ARG A 55 13.01 5.93 6.44
N ALA A 56 12.82 5.13 7.48
CA ALA A 56 11.75 5.37 8.45
C ALA A 56 11.96 6.75 9.08
N ALA A 57 10.94 7.61 8.98
CA ALA A 57 10.98 8.92 9.61
C ALA A 57 10.97 8.77 11.14
N PRO A 58 11.69 9.63 11.88
CA PRO A 58 11.58 9.70 13.33
C PRO A 58 10.12 9.92 13.76
N PRO A 59 9.65 9.25 14.83
CA PRO A 59 8.26 9.35 15.27
C PRO A 59 7.83 10.80 15.60
N GLN A 60 8.77 11.64 16.03
CA GLN A 60 8.53 13.06 16.31
C GLN A 60 8.07 13.85 15.06
N LEU A 61 8.66 13.57 13.90
CA LEU A 61 8.28 14.24 12.64
C LEU A 61 6.93 13.75 12.13
N VAL A 62 6.66 12.46 12.26
CA VAL A 62 5.37 11.88 11.86
C VAL A 62 4.25 12.46 12.72
N SER A 63 4.41 12.54 14.04
CA SER A 63 3.37 13.12 14.92
C SER A 63 3.06 14.58 14.62
N ALA A 64 4.07 15.39 14.27
CA ALA A 64 3.87 16.80 13.90
C ALA A 64 3.04 16.93 12.60
N GLU A 65 3.34 16.11 11.60
CA GLU A 65 2.66 16.13 10.30
C GLU A 65 1.26 15.50 10.35
N THR A 66 1.07 14.49 11.22
CA THR A 66 -0.20 13.73 11.33
C THR A 66 -1.13 14.29 12.40
N THR A 67 -0.83 15.43 13.02
CA THR A 67 -1.75 16.08 13.98
C THR A 67 -2.98 16.54 13.21
N PRO A 68 -4.13 15.84 13.34
CA PRO A 68 -5.30 16.21 12.59
C PRO A 68 -5.96 17.38 13.33
N MET A 69 -6.14 18.51 12.66
CA MET A 69 -7.15 19.48 13.08
C MET A 69 -8.51 18.86 12.75
N VAL A 70 -9.02 18.01 13.65
CA VAL A 70 -10.33 17.35 13.53
C VAL A 70 -11.41 18.35 13.97
N PRO A 71 -12.35 18.79 13.12
CA PRO A 71 -13.73 18.85 13.58
C PRO A 71 -14.29 17.42 13.59
N PRO A 72 -14.99 16.98 14.65
CA PRO A 72 -15.47 15.61 14.78
C PRO A 72 -16.49 15.33 13.69
N SER A 73 -16.09 14.59 12.66
CA SER A 73 -17.02 13.95 11.75
C SER A 73 -16.78 12.46 11.85
N SER A 74 -17.81 11.74 12.28
CA SER A 74 -17.79 10.32 12.58
C SER A 74 -17.27 9.50 11.38
N HIS A 75 -16.17 8.80 11.58
CA HIS A 75 -15.81 7.62 10.78
C HIS A 75 -15.52 6.47 11.76
N GLU A 76 -16.59 5.90 12.27
CA GLU A 76 -16.64 4.45 12.50
C GLU A 76 -16.32 3.81 11.13
N THR A 77 -15.47 2.81 10.95
CA THR A 77 -15.27 1.60 11.75
C THR A 77 -13.91 1.00 11.40
N GLY A 78 -13.18 0.51 12.41
CA GLY A 78 -11.84 -0.02 12.28
C GLY A 78 -11.71 -1.30 11.43
N ARG A 79 -10.52 -1.52 10.90
CA ARG A 79 -10.06 -2.83 10.43
C ARG A 79 -8.64 -3.09 10.89
N THR A 80 -8.54 -3.67 12.08
CA THR A 80 -7.43 -4.55 12.42
C THR A 80 -7.54 -5.80 11.53
N PRO A 81 -6.50 -6.23 10.80
CA PRO A 81 -6.54 -7.49 10.09
C PRO A 81 -6.33 -8.61 11.12
N LYS A 82 -7.38 -8.97 11.86
CA LYS A 82 -7.44 -10.24 12.55
C LYS A 82 -7.87 -11.27 11.52
N PHE A 83 -6.91 -12.08 11.05
CA PHE A 83 -7.22 -13.36 10.40
C PHE A 83 -8.11 -14.18 11.34
N ARG A 84 -9.43 -14.09 11.16
CA ARG A 84 -10.38 -15.06 11.72
C ARG A 84 -10.61 -16.10 10.64
N PHE A 85 -9.94 -17.23 10.79
CA PHE A 85 -10.29 -18.43 10.04
C PHE A 85 -11.61 -18.95 10.63
N ASP A 86 -12.71 -18.80 9.88
CA ASP A 86 -14.03 -19.30 10.28
C ASP A 86 -14.24 -20.68 9.60
N PRO A 87 -14.18 -21.81 10.34
CA PRO A 87 -14.25 -23.14 9.76
C PRO A 87 -15.64 -23.52 9.19
N ARG A 88 -16.61 -22.59 9.21
CA ARG A 88 -17.93 -22.76 8.57
C ARG A 88 -18.03 -22.10 7.19
N SER A 89 -16.99 -21.39 6.74
CA SER A 89 -16.95 -20.72 5.44
C SER A 89 -16.47 -21.63 4.30
N ILE A 90 -16.33 -22.93 4.54
CA ILE A 90 -16.07 -23.91 3.49
C ILE A 90 -17.37 -24.03 2.70
N PRO A 91 -17.44 -23.65 1.41
CA PRO A 91 -18.59 -23.98 0.59
C PRO A 91 -18.71 -25.50 0.60
N ALA A 92 -19.89 -26.02 0.95
CA ALA A 92 -20.16 -27.44 0.78
C ALA A 92 -20.12 -27.72 -0.73
N GLU A 93 -18.98 -28.21 -1.21
CA GLU A 93 -18.83 -28.70 -2.56
C GLU A 93 -19.86 -29.83 -2.75
N PRO A 94 -20.82 -29.71 -3.68
CA PRO A 94 -21.77 -30.78 -3.89
C PRO A 94 -20.98 -31.98 -4.46
N LEU A 95 -20.98 -33.08 -3.70
CA LEU A 95 -20.43 -34.36 -4.12
C LEU A 95 -20.94 -34.70 -5.52
N PRO A 96 -20.08 -35.14 -6.46
CA PRO A 96 -20.54 -35.64 -7.73
C PRO A 96 -21.14 -37.02 -7.47
N ASN A 97 -22.45 -37.08 -7.19
CA ASN A 97 -23.13 -38.36 -7.09
C ASN A 97 -23.68 -38.76 -8.46
N GLU A 98 -22.85 -39.59 -9.10
CA GLU A 98 -23.09 -40.58 -10.12
C GLU A 98 -24.56 -41.05 -10.28
N ALA A 99 -24.93 -41.28 -11.54
CA ALA A 99 -25.97 -42.19 -12.03
C ALA A 99 -27.43 -41.89 -11.65
N ARG A 100 -28.15 -41.24 -12.59
CA ARG A 100 -29.60 -41.47 -12.77
C ARG A 100 -29.81 -42.97 -13.08
N PRO A 101 -30.57 -43.74 -12.30
CA PRO A 101 -31.14 -44.98 -12.82
C PRO A 101 -32.24 -44.63 -13.84
N PRO A 102 -32.31 -45.29 -15.01
CA PRO A 102 -33.46 -45.19 -15.90
C PRO A 102 -34.56 -46.17 -15.45
N ALA A 103 -35.81 -45.83 -15.77
CA ALA A 103 -37.02 -46.68 -15.89
C ALA A 103 -38.22 -45.96 -15.24
N ASP A 104 -39.44 -45.96 -15.79
CA ASP A 104 -40.07 -46.74 -16.86
C ASP A 104 -41.05 -45.84 -17.61
#